data_AF-A0A7C8DQ33-F1
#
_entry.id   AF-A0A7C8DQ33-F1
#
_cell.length_a   1.000
_cell.length_b   1.000
_cell.length_c   1.000
_cell.angle_alpha   90.00
_cell.angle_beta   90.00
_cell.angle_gamma   90.00
#
_symmetry.space_group_name_H-M   'P 1'
#
loop_
_entity.id
_entity.type
_entity.pdbx_description
1 polymer ?
#
loop_
_entity_poly.entity_id
_entity_poly.type
_entity_poly.pdbx_seq_one_letter_code
_entity_poly.pdbx_strand_id
1 'polypeptide(L)'
;MIDLCFPNYEFRIKNKHNKKYIFDDIRKKFILLTPEEWVRQNCVKYLINEQRISRELINVEKKIKINNLTKRYDIVVFKNNGDVFLLVECKSPNITINQETFNQISIYNSQINADFLMVTNGLFNYYCSIDYSNQCFKFVKDFPKYK
;
A
#
# COMPACT_ATOMS: atom_id res chain seq x y z
N MET A 1 -9.84 0.82 -17.04
CA MET A 1 -9.51 0.04 -15.82
C MET A 1 -10.83 -0.22 -15.13
N ILE A 2 -10.91 -1.22 -14.24
CA ILE A 2 -12.11 -1.40 -13.42
C ILE A 2 -12.24 -0.23 -12.43
N ASP A 3 -13.48 0.16 -12.14
CA ASP A 3 -13.77 1.13 -11.10
C ASP A 3 -13.48 0.52 -9.72
N LEU A 4 -12.78 1.27 -8.88
CA LEU A 4 -12.39 0.85 -7.54
C LEU A 4 -13.26 1.56 -6.51
N CYS A 5 -13.36 0.99 -5.31
CA CYS A 5 -13.99 1.60 -4.14
C CYS A 5 -13.08 2.67 -3.49
N PHE A 6 -12.51 3.54 -4.32
CA PHE A 6 -11.81 4.76 -3.94
C PHE A 6 -12.52 5.95 -4.61
N PRO A 7 -12.41 7.18 -4.05
CA PRO A 7 -12.79 8.37 -4.78
C PRO A 7 -12.09 8.46 -6.15
N ASN A 8 -12.72 9.16 -7.09
CA ASN A 8 -12.13 9.35 -8.41
C ASN A 8 -10.96 10.33 -8.35
N TYR A 9 -9.83 9.94 -8.95
CA TYR A 9 -8.64 10.79 -9.04
C TYR A 9 -8.16 10.91 -10.49
N GLU A 10 -7.54 12.04 -10.78
CA GLU A 10 -6.86 12.24 -12.05
C GLU A 10 -5.45 11.63 -12.02
N PHE A 11 -5.13 10.91 -13.09
CA PHE A 11 -3.83 10.27 -13.28
C PHE A 11 -3.25 10.63 -14.63
N ARG A 12 -1.94 10.90 -14.65
CA ARG A 12 -1.19 11.08 -15.90
C ARG A 12 -0.89 9.71 -16.49
N ILE A 13 -1.65 9.32 -17.50
CA ILE A 13 -1.50 8.04 -18.22
C ILE A 13 -0.97 8.31 -19.63
N LYS A 14 -0.03 7.50 -20.09
CA LYS A 14 0.46 7.52 -21.48
C LYS A 14 0.47 6.13 -22.09
N ASN A 15 0.33 6.09 -23.41
CA ASN A 15 0.44 4.85 -24.19
C ASN A 15 1.81 4.78 -24.86
N LYS A 16 2.48 3.63 -24.77
CA LYS A 16 3.73 3.35 -25.50
C LYS A 16 3.74 1.88 -25.91
N HIS A 17 3.91 1.60 -27.20
CA HIS A 17 3.98 0.24 -27.75
C HIS A 17 2.82 -0.66 -27.28
N ASN A 18 1.58 -0.21 -27.44
CA ASN A 18 0.35 -0.87 -26.99
C ASN A 18 0.26 -1.18 -25.47
N LYS A 19 1.13 -0.58 -24.65
CA LYS A 19 1.09 -0.68 -23.19
C LYS A 19 0.75 0.68 -22.58
N LYS A 20 -0.09 0.65 -21.54
CA LYS A 20 -0.42 1.84 -20.74
C LYS A 20 0.59 2.00 -19.63
N TYR A 21 0.98 3.24 -19.36
CA TYR A 21 1.86 3.61 -18.26
C TYR A 21 1.24 4.72 -17.44
N ILE A 22 1.36 4.65 -16.12
CA ILE A 22 0.87 5.64 -15.16
C ILE A 22 2.06 6.35 -14.52
N PHE A 23 1.97 7.67 -14.34
CA PHE A 23 2.98 8.41 -13.59
C PHE A 23 2.76 8.20 -12.09
N ASP A 24 3.77 7.67 -11.42
CA ASP A 24 3.78 7.55 -9.96
C ASP A 24 4.35 8.84 -9.35
N ASP A 25 3.52 9.55 -8.58
CA ASP A 25 3.86 10.84 -7.96
C ASP A 25 4.88 10.72 -6.83
N ILE A 26 5.09 9.54 -6.26
CA ILE A 26 6.07 9.26 -5.20
C ILE A 26 7.41 8.85 -5.82
N ARG A 27 7.40 7.88 -6.75
CA ARG A 27 8.59 7.39 -7.45
C ARG A 27 9.09 8.30 -8.58
N LYS A 28 8.30 9.32 -8.94
CA LYS A 28 8.59 10.33 -9.97
C LYS A 28 8.92 9.76 -11.35
N LYS A 29 8.25 8.68 -11.74
CA LYS A 29 8.46 8.03 -13.05
C LYS A 29 7.20 7.35 -13.57
N PHE A 30 7.18 7.06 -14.87
CA PHE A 30 6.12 6.26 -15.48
C PHE A 30 6.35 4.77 -15.24
N ILE A 31 5.34 4.09 -14.71
CA ILE A 31 5.32 2.66 -14.41
C ILE A 31 4.29 1.98 -15.31
N LEU A 32 4.52 0.72 -15.67
CA LEU A 32 3.54 -0.07 -16.41
C LEU A 32 2.23 -0.13 -15.61
N LEU A 33 1.12 0.30 -16.22
CA LEU A 33 -0.18 0.31 -15.58
C LEU A 33 -0.78 -1.10 -15.59
N THR A 34 -0.39 -1.90 -14.61
CA THR A 34 -1.02 -3.20 -14.31
C THR A 34 -2.28 -3.00 -13.44
N PRO A 35 -3.16 -4.00 -13.33
CA PRO A 35 -4.30 -3.94 -12.41
C PRO A 35 -3.91 -3.70 -10.95
N GLU A 36 -2.83 -4.33 -10.48
CA GLU A 36 -2.30 -4.10 -9.13
C GLU A 36 -1.71 -2.69 -8.97
N GLU A 37 -0.98 -2.20 -9.99
CA GLU A 37 -0.46 -0.83 -9.98
C GLU A 37 -1.58 0.21 -9.99
N TRP A 38 -2.71 -0.07 -10.63
CA TRP A 38 -3.90 0.77 -10.55
C TRP A 38 -4.44 0.88 -9.13
N VAL A 39 -4.52 -0.24 -8.39
CA VAL A 39 -4.90 -0.24 -6.98
C VAL A 39 -3.88 0.54 -6.16
N ARG A 40 -2.58 0.31 -6.36
CA ARG A 40 -1.49 0.99 -5.65
C ARG A 40 -1.56 2.52 -5.83
N GLN A 41 -1.72 3.00 -7.06
CA GLN A 41 -1.80 4.45 -7.32
C GLN A 41 -3.07 5.10 -6.76
N ASN A 42 -4.22 4.41 -6.79
CA ASN A 42 -5.44 4.90 -6.13
C ASN A 42 -5.29 4.92 -4.61
N CYS A 43 -4.66 3.91 -4.02
CA CYS A 43 -4.35 3.89 -2.60
C CYS A 43 -3.43 5.06 -2.20
N VAL A 44 -2.40 5.35 -2.99
CA VAL A 44 -1.53 6.53 -2.75
C VAL A 44 -2.34 7.84 -2.78
N LYS A 45 -3.22 8.02 -3.77
CA LYS A 45 -4.08 9.22 -3.84
C LYS A 45 -5.03 9.31 -2.64
N TYR A 46 -5.62 8.20 -2.22
CA TYR A 46 -6.46 8.13 -1.03
C TYR A 46 -5.72 8.54 0.25
N LEU A 47 -4.50 8.04 0.45
CA LEU A 47 -3.66 8.42 1.60
C LEU A 47 -3.37 9.93 1.61
N ILE A 48 -3.07 10.51 0.45
CA ILE A 48 -2.74 11.94 0.35
C ILE A 48 -3.98 12.84 0.50
N ASN A 49 -5.05 12.54 -0.24
CA ASN A 49 -6.19 13.44 -0.38
C ASN A 49 -7.19 13.30 0.75
N GLU A 50 -7.50 12.06 1.15
CA GLU A 50 -8.54 11.78 2.15
C GLU A 50 -7.95 11.65 3.54
N GLN A 51 -6.82 10.92 3.67
CA GLN A 51 -6.14 10.75 4.96
C GLN A 51 -5.17 11.88 5.29
N ARG A 52 -5.01 12.86 4.39
CA ARG A 52 -4.18 14.06 4.58
C ARG A 52 -2.73 13.75 4.93
N ILE A 53 -2.20 12.61 4.48
CA ILE A 53 -0.82 12.21 4.71
C ILE A 53 0.08 12.96 3.73
N SER A 54 1.12 13.62 4.24
CA SER A 54 2.08 14.32 3.36
C SER A 54 2.80 13.32 2.44
N ARG A 55 3.05 13.74 1.20
CA ARG A 55 3.79 12.93 0.21
C ARG A 55 5.19 12.58 0.68
N GLU A 56 5.85 13.45 1.45
CA GLU A 56 7.20 13.18 1.97
C GLU A 56 7.23 11.98 2.93
N LEU A 57 6.10 11.68 3.56
CA LEU A 57 5.97 10.59 4.52
C LEU A 57 5.58 9.26 3.85
N ILE A 58 5.43 9.23 2.52
CA ILE A 58 5.03 8.03 1.78
C ILE A 58 6.22 7.51 0.97
N ASN A 59 6.58 6.23 1.16
CA ASN A 59 7.46 5.49 0.25
C ASN A 59 6.69 4.42 -0.50
N VAL A 60 7.07 4.18 -1.75
CA VAL A 60 6.47 3.17 -2.63
C VAL A 60 7.57 2.27 -3.21
N GLU A 61 7.39 0.95 -3.16
CA GLU A 61 8.24 -0.05 -3.86
C GLU A 61 9.74 0.01 -3.49
N LYS A 62 10.05 0.23 -2.21
CA LYS A 62 11.43 0.15 -1.73
C LYS A 62 11.82 -1.26 -1.32
N LYS A 63 13.11 -1.56 -1.51
CA LYS A 63 13.71 -2.84 -1.14
C LYS A 63 13.83 -2.97 0.37
N ILE A 64 13.53 -4.16 0.87
CA ILE A 64 13.79 -4.61 2.23
C ILE A 64 14.58 -5.91 2.20
N LYS A 65 15.44 -6.12 3.19
CA LYS A 65 16.12 -7.39 3.39
C LYS A 65 15.38 -8.16 4.47
N ILE A 66 14.99 -9.39 4.15
CA ILE A 66 14.37 -10.32 5.07
C ILE A 66 15.21 -11.59 5.03
N ASN A 67 15.94 -11.85 6.10
CA ASN A 67 16.99 -12.87 6.13
C ASN A 67 17.96 -12.65 4.94
N ASN A 68 18.17 -13.68 4.11
CA ASN A 68 19.04 -13.60 2.93
C ASN A 68 18.29 -13.18 1.65
N LEU A 69 17.00 -12.83 1.74
CA LEU A 69 16.17 -12.47 0.58
C LEU A 69 15.96 -10.97 0.51
N THR A 70 16.08 -10.41 -0.69
CA THR A 70 15.66 -9.03 -0.96
C THR A 70 14.23 -9.04 -1.49
N LYS A 71 13.31 -8.39 -0.76
CA LYS A 71 11.90 -8.21 -1.13
C LYS A 71 11.59 -6.73 -1.30
N ARG A 72 10.35 -6.40 -1.67
CA ARG A 72 9.84 -5.03 -1.72
C ARG A 72 8.47 -4.98 -1.08
N TYR A 73 8.20 -3.89 -0.37
CA TYR A 73 6.85 -3.55 0.07
C TYR A 73 6.18 -2.66 -0.96
N ASP A 74 4.84 -2.61 -0.94
CA ASP A 74 4.11 -1.74 -1.84
C ASP A 74 4.13 -0.28 -1.39
N ILE A 75 3.58 0.01 -0.20
CA ILE A 75 3.51 1.37 0.35
C ILE A 75 3.86 1.34 1.84
N VAL A 76 4.66 2.32 2.27
CA VAL A 76 4.95 2.59 3.69
C VAL A 76 4.65 4.05 3.97
N VAL A 77 3.98 4.32 5.08
CA VAL A 77 3.76 5.66 5.64
C VAL A 77 4.58 5.82 6.91
N PHE A 78 5.41 6.86 6.97
CA PHE A 78 6.23 7.20 8.13
C PHE A 78 5.53 8.20 9.05
N LYS A 79 5.95 8.16 10.31
CA LYS A 79 5.79 9.24 11.27
C LYS A 79 6.91 10.25 11.10
N ASN A 80 6.71 11.46 11.61
CA ASN A 80 7.75 12.51 11.58
C ASN A 80 9.05 12.12 12.30
N ASN A 81 8.97 11.20 13.26
CA ASN A 81 10.13 10.68 14.00
C ASN A 81 10.87 9.54 13.26
N GLY A 82 10.40 9.13 12.08
CA GLY A 82 10.99 8.05 11.28
C GLY A 82 10.41 6.66 11.54
N ASP A 83 9.56 6.48 12.55
CA ASP A 83 8.85 5.22 12.77
C ASP A 83 7.83 4.97 11.67
N VAL A 84 7.40 3.71 11.51
CA VAL A 84 6.41 3.34 10.50
C VAL A 84 5.01 3.36 11.09
N PHE A 85 4.16 4.22 10.55
CA PHE A 85 2.75 4.29 10.90
C PHE A 85 1.94 3.18 10.21
N LEU A 86 2.11 3.05 8.90
CA LEU A 86 1.30 2.14 8.07
C LEU A 86 2.18 1.41 7.07
N LEU A 87 1.99 0.10 6.99
CA LEU A 87 2.46 -0.73 5.87
C LEU A 87 1.24 -1.19 5.06
N VAL A 88 1.31 -1.06 3.74
CA VAL A 88 0.23 -1.46 2.82
C VAL A 88 0.71 -2.55 1.88
N GLU A 89 -0.14 -3.55 1.66
CA GLU A 89 -0.05 -4.54 0.58
C GLU A 89 -1.23 -4.34 -0.39
N CYS A 90 -0.92 -4.15 -1.66
CA CYS A 90 -1.85 -3.94 -2.76
C CYS A 90 -1.93 -5.19 -3.63
N LYS A 91 -3.14 -5.63 -3.96
CA LYS A 91 -3.40 -6.72 -4.89
C LYS A 91 -4.20 -6.24 -6.08
N SER A 92 -4.16 -7.01 -7.17
CA SER A 92 -5.06 -6.80 -8.31
C SER A 92 -6.52 -6.98 -7.88
N PRO A 93 -7.49 -6.23 -8.45
CA PRO A 93 -8.91 -6.30 -8.06
C PRO A 93 -9.57 -7.68 -8.14
N ASN A 94 -9.06 -8.55 -9.02
CA ASN A 94 -9.55 -9.92 -9.17
C ASN A 94 -8.97 -10.91 -8.15
N ILE A 95 -8.05 -10.48 -7.28
CA ILE A 95 -7.45 -11.32 -6.25
C ILE A 95 -8.25 -11.15 -4.95
N THR A 96 -8.77 -12.26 -4.44
CA THR A 96 -9.43 -12.33 -3.14
C THR A 96 -8.40 -12.13 -2.03
N ILE A 97 -8.68 -11.20 -1.11
CA ILE A 97 -7.87 -11.02 0.09
C ILE A 97 -8.21 -12.15 1.07
N ASN A 98 -7.18 -12.93 1.41
CA ASN A 98 -7.29 -14.11 2.27
C ASN A 98 -6.14 -14.12 3.30
N GLN A 99 -6.08 -15.17 4.12
CA GLN A 99 -5.04 -15.33 5.13
C GLN A 99 -3.62 -15.31 4.54
N GLU A 100 -3.41 -15.86 3.33
CA GLU A 100 -2.09 -15.84 2.68
C GLU A 100 -1.62 -14.41 2.38
N THR A 101 -2.56 -13.53 2.03
CA THR A 101 -2.27 -12.11 1.81
C THR A 101 -1.81 -11.45 3.12
N PHE A 102 -2.45 -11.78 4.25
CA PHE A 102 -2.02 -11.32 5.58
C PHE A 102 -0.67 -11.92 6.00
N ASN A 103 -0.41 -13.19 5.66
CA ASN A 103 0.87 -13.83 5.93
C ASN A 103 2.01 -13.17 5.14
N GLN A 104 1.75 -12.67 3.93
CA GLN A 104 2.76 -11.96 3.16
C GLN A 104 3.16 -10.63 3.83
N ILE A 105 2.18 -9.80 4.16
CA ILE A 105 2.44 -8.50 4.80
C ILE A 105 3.00 -8.67 6.22
N SER A 106 2.66 -9.75 6.93
CA SER A 106 3.23 -10.05 8.26
C SER A 106 4.73 -10.31 8.22
N ILE A 107 5.20 -11.04 7.21
CA ILE A 107 6.62 -11.30 6.98
C ILE A 107 7.36 -9.98 6.76
N TYR A 108 6.79 -9.06 5.97
CA TYR A 108 7.40 -7.75 5.75
C TYR A 108 7.40 -6.92 7.03
N ASN A 109 6.31 -6.97 7.78
CA ASN A 109 6.19 -6.22 9.02
C ASN A 109 7.19 -6.66 10.10
N SER A 110 7.63 -7.92 10.11
CA SER A 110 8.67 -8.39 11.04
C SER A 110 9.97 -7.58 10.99
N GLN A 111 10.24 -6.89 9.86
CA GLN A 111 11.39 -5.99 9.69
C GLN A 111 11.00 -4.50 9.71
N ILE A 112 9.79 -4.17 9.26
CA ILE A 112 9.34 -2.79 9.10
C ILE A 112 8.79 -2.21 10.41
N ASN A 113 8.20 -3.05 11.27
CA ASN A 113 7.64 -2.67 12.57
C ASN A 113 6.61 -1.53 12.47
N ALA A 114 5.59 -1.69 11.63
CA ALA A 114 4.50 -0.71 11.49
C ALA A 114 3.49 -0.81 12.64
N ASP A 115 2.89 0.32 13.04
CA ASP A 115 1.76 0.32 13.98
C ASP A 115 0.53 -0.39 13.39
N PHE A 116 0.26 -0.13 12.11
CA PHE A 116 -0.89 -0.61 11.38
C PHE A 116 -0.49 -1.26 10.05
N LEU A 117 -1.31 -2.23 9.65
CA LEU A 117 -1.27 -2.84 8.34
C LEU A 117 -2.55 -2.52 7.58
N MET A 118 -2.43 -2.35 6.27
CA MET A 118 -3.54 -2.29 5.34
C MET A 118 -3.33 -3.31 4.22
N VAL A 119 -4.39 -4.04 3.88
CA VAL A 119 -4.40 -4.90 2.70
C VAL A 119 -5.57 -4.46 1.82
N THR A 120 -5.29 -4.22 0.55
CA THR A 120 -6.31 -3.74 -0.40
C THR A 120 -6.19 -4.39 -1.76
N ASN A 121 -7.33 -4.69 -2.39
CA ASN A 121 -7.43 -5.03 -3.80
C ASN A 121 -8.21 -3.93 -4.56
N GLY A 122 -8.44 -2.79 -3.91
CA GLY A 122 -9.19 -1.65 -4.41
C GLY A 122 -10.71 -1.81 -4.42
N LEU A 123 -11.25 -3.02 -4.22
CA LEU A 123 -12.68 -3.23 -3.98
C LEU A 123 -12.99 -3.40 -2.49
N PHE A 124 -12.09 -4.08 -1.80
CA PHE A 124 -12.11 -4.29 -0.36
C PHE A 124 -10.81 -3.81 0.27
N ASN A 125 -10.95 -3.18 1.43
CA ASN A 125 -9.86 -2.66 2.24
C ASN A 125 -9.97 -3.28 3.63
N TYR A 126 -8.88 -3.88 4.11
CA TYR A 126 -8.79 -4.43 5.45
C TYR A 126 -7.67 -3.74 6.21
N TYR A 127 -7.91 -3.49 7.49
CA TYR A 127 -6.99 -2.80 8.37
C TYR A 127 -6.73 -3.65 9.61
N CYS A 128 -5.48 -3.73 10.03
CA CYS A 128 -5.09 -4.45 11.22
C CYS A 128 -4.14 -3.62 12.08
N SER A 129 -4.33 -3.60 13.38
CA SER A 129 -3.25 -3.27 14.32
C SER A 129 -2.54 -4.55 14.73
N ILE A 130 -1.26 -4.45 15.08
CA ILE A 130 -0.48 -5.60 15.52
C ILE A 130 -0.42 -5.62 17.03
N ASP A 131 -0.89 -6.72 17.62
CA ASP A 131 -0.62 -7.04 19.01
C ASP A 131 0.73 -7.77 19.06
N TYR A 132 1.81 -6.99 19.23
CA TYR A 132 3.17 -7.55 19.27
C TYR A 132 3.41 -8.48 20.47
N SER A 133 2.69 -8.28 21.58
CA SER A 133 2.77 -9.16 22.75
C SER A 133 2.24 -10.57 22.44
N ASN A 134 1.17 -10.66 21.65
CA ASN A 134 0.51 -11.93 21.32
C ASN A 134 0.76 -12.41 19.89
N GLN A 135 1.56 -11.66 19.11
CA GLN A 135 1.80 -11.88 17.67
C GLN A 135 0.51 -12.05 16.84
N CYS A 136 -0.56 -11.35 17.21
CA CYS A 136 -1.87 -11.48 16.59
C CYS A 136 -2.31 -10.20 15.86
N PHE A 137 -3.09 -10.37 14.79
CA PHE A 137 -3.78 -9.27 14.11
C PHE A 137 -5.08 -8.94 14.82
N LYS A 138 -5.28 -7.66 15.13
CA LYS A 138 -6.58 -7.13 15.52
C LYS A 138 -7.13 -6.33 14.36
N PHE A 139 -8.16 -6.86 13.72
CA PHE A 139 -8.86 -6.16 12.65
C PHE A 139 -9.51 -4.89 13.20
N VAL A 140 -9.30 -3.77 12.52
CA VAL A 140 -9.94 -2.50 12.83
C VAL A 140 -10.89 -2.14 11.70
N LYS A 141 -12.06 -1.62 12.09
CA LYS A 141 -13.16 -1.37 11.14
C LYS A 141 -12.85 -0.23 10.18
N ASP A 142 -12.20 0.81 10.69
CA ASP A 142 -11.95 2.05 9.98
C ASP A 142 -10.46 2.29 9.80
N PHE A 143 -10.10 3.12 8.83
CA PHE A 143 -8.73 3.54 8.62
C PHE A 143 -8.17 4.20 9.90
N PRO A 144 -6.97 3.80 10.38
CA PRO A 144 -6.38 4.37 11.58
C PRO A 144 -6.04 5.85 11.35
N LYS A 145 -6.43 6.73 12.27
CA LYS A 145 -6.14 8.16 12.12
C LYS A 145 -4.65 8.42 12.33
N TYR A 146 -4.00 9.01 11.33
CA TYR A 146 -2.67 9.60 11.47
C TYR A 146 -2.76 10.79 12.44
N LYS A 147 -1.87 10.85 13.43
CA LYS A 147 -1.79 11.95 14.42
C LYS A 147 -0.48 12.70 14.26
#